data_AF-A0A840NSP5-F1
#
_entry.id   AF-A0A840NSP5-F1
#
_cell.length_a   1.000
_cell.length_b   1.000
_cell.length_c   1.000
_cell.angle_alpha   90.00
_cell.angle_beta   90.00
_cell.angle_gamma   90.00
#
_symmetry.space_group_name_H-M   'P 1'
#
loop_
_entity.id
_entity.type
_entity.pdbx_description
1 polymer ?
#
loop_
_entity_poly.entity_id
_entity_poly.type
_entity_poly.pdbx_seq_one_letter_code
_entity_poly.pdbx_strand_id
1 'polypeptide(L)'
;MDNLHHQTQTAVKFSNLEILNQTLIKVAQDIVVLTADSRLSGKIDQFAKLYPERIIEVGIAEQNLVVIAAGLALCGKKHLLFRRLVF
;
A
#
# COMPACT_ATOMS: atom_id res chain seq x y z
N MET A 1 -10.94 45.76 14.21
CA MET A 1 -10.91 45.30 12.81
C MET A 1 -9.81 44.27 12.73
N ASP A 2 -10.28 43.06 12.94
CA ASP A 2 -9.54 41.87 13.33
C ASP A 2 -8.78 41.27 12.14
N ASN A 3 -7.55 40.82 12.40
CA ASN A 3 -7.05 39.50 11.99
C ASN A 3 -5.53 39.41 12.20
N LEU A 4 -5.13 39.01 13.40
CA LEU A 4 -3.84 38.35 13.66
C LEU A 4 -4.08 37.15 14.58
N HIS A 5 -4.94 36.24 14.14
CA HIS A 5 -5.01 34.91 14.73
C HIS A 5 -3.99 34.00 14.06
N HIS A 6 -2.91 33.79 14.81
CA HIS A 6 -2.18 32.54 14.92
C HIS A 6 -1.52 31.97 13.66
N GLN A 7 -0.20 32.21 13.60
CA GLN A 7 0.75 31.21 13.13
C GLN A 7 0.60 29.95 14.01
N THR A 8 -0.29 29.03 13.65
CA THR A 8 -0.33 27.69 14.23
C THR A 8 0.47 26.77 13.32
N GLN A 9 1.62 26.36 13.83
CA GLN A 9 2.47 25.30 13.30
C GLN A 9 1.63 24.08 12.90
N THR A 10 1.43 23.89 11.59
CA THR A 10 0.77 22.72 11.04
C THR A 10 1.69 21.53 11.20
N ALA A 11 1.46 20.71 12.22
CA ALA A 11 2.02 19.37 12.29
C ALA A 11 1.75 18.67 10.95
N VAL A 12 2.81 18.31 10.22
CA VAL A 12 2.68 17.71 8.90
C VAL A 12 1.96 16.37 9.07
N LYS A 13 0.66 16.35 8.76
CA LYS A 13 -0.22 15.19 8.97
C LYS A 13 -0.01 14.21 7.82
N PHE A 14 1.07 13.44 7.89
CA PHE A 14 1.31 12.34 6.95
C PHE A 14 0.31 11.21 7.21
N SER A 15 -0.30 10.69 6.16
CA SER A 15 -1.11 9.48 6.26
C SER A 15 -0.21 8.27 6.48
N ASN A 16 -0.60 7.35 7.38
CA ASN A 16 0.11 6.07 7.56
C ASN A 16 0.24 5.30 6.22
N LEU A 17 -0.71 5.47 5.31
CA LEU A 17 -0.68 4.87 3.98
C LEU A 17 0.40 5.48 3.07
N GLU A 18 0.66 6.78 3.20
CA GLU A 18 1.72 7.47 2.45
C GLU A 18 3.10 7.03 2.96
N ILE A 19 3.26 6.92 4.28
CA ILE A 19 4.49 6.41 4.90
C ILE A 19 4.72 4.94 4.52
N LEU A 20 3.66 4.12 4.50
CA LEU A 20 3.73 2.73 4.06
C LEU A 20 4.19 2.63 2.62
N ASN A 21 3.59 3.40 1.70
CA ASN A 21 3.98 3.37 0.30
C ASN A 21 5.43 3.83 0.10
N GLN A 22 5.84 4.93 0.73
CA GLN A 22 7.23 5.40 0.68
C GLN A 22 8.21 4.36 1.22
N THR A 23 7.86 3.66 2.30
CA THR A 23 8.68 2.60 2.86
C THR A 23 8.75 1.41 1.90
N LEU A 24 7.62 1.02 1.33
CA LEU A 24 7.52 -0.09 0.39
C LEU A 24 8.36 0.13 -0.87
N ILE A 25 8.36 1.35 -1.42
CA ILE A 25 9.22 1.73 -2.54
C ILE A 25 10.70 1.60 -2.18
N LYS A 26 11.09 1.97 -0.95
CA LYS A 26 12.48 1.83 -0.47
C LYS A 26 12.92 0.37 -0.30
N VAL A 27 12.01 -0.51 0.12
CA VAL A 27 12.31 -1.94 0.36
C VAL A 27 11.96 -2.85 -0.83
N ALA A 28 11.51 -2.28 -1.95
CA ALA A 28 10.88 -2.96 -3.08
C ALA A 28 11.75 -4.01 -3.82
N GLN A 29 13.05 -4.11 -3.51
CA GLN A 29 14.02 -4.88 -4.30
C GLN A 29 13.62 -6.35 -4.50
N ASP A 30 12.86 -6.95 -3.58
CA ASP A 30 12.40 -8.35 -3.68
C ASP A 30 10.92 -8.56 -3.34
N ILE A 31 10.13 -7.49 -3.21
CA ILE A 31 8.76 -7.59 -2.69
C ILE A 31 7.74 -7.56 -3.84
N VAL A 32 6.83 -8.54 -3.83
CA VAL A 32 5.60 -8.53 -4.65
C VAL A 32 4.43 -8.05 -3.79
N VAL A 33 3.64 -7.11 -4.31
CA VAL A 33 2.49 -6.53 -3.61
C VAL A 33 1.21 -7.16 -4.14
N LEU A 34 0.41 -7.73 -3.24
CA LEU A 34 -0.88 -8.32 -3.55
C LEU A 34 -2.00 -7.42 -3.00
N THR A 35 -2.98 -7.09 -3.85
CA THR A 35 -4.13 -6.24 -3.48
C THR A 35 -5.44 -6.77 -4.03
N ALA A 36 -6.51 -6.60 -3.25
CA ALA A 36 -7.89 -6.91 -3.60
C ALA A 36 -8.68 -5.59 -3.63
N ASP A 37 -8.98 -5.09 -4.84
CA ASP A 37 -9.77 -3.87 -5.12
C ASP A 37 -9.48 -2.66 -4.21
N SER A 38 -8.21 -2.47 -3.84
CA SER A 38 -7.80 -1.45 -2.87
C SER A 38 -6.57 -0.67 -3.28
N ARG A 39 -6.21 -0.68 -4.58
CA ARG A 39 -5.08 0.12 -5.11
C ARG A 39 -5.24 1.61 -4.83
N LEU A 40 -6.42 2.16 -5.14
CA LEU A 40 -6.71 3.59 -4.97
C LEU A 40 -6.82 3.98 -3.48
N SER A 41 -7.48 3.14 -2.68
CA SER A 41 -7.69 3.39 -1.25
C SER A 41 -6.42 3.19 -0.41
N GLY A 42 -5.53 2.30 -0.84
CA GLY A 42 -4.24 2.06 -0.21
C GLY A 42 -3.17 3.09 -0.51
N LYS A 43 -3.47 4.07 -1.39
CA LYS A 43 -2.49 5.04 -1.91
C LYS A 43 -1.23 4.36 -2.46
N ILE A 44 -1.32 3.14 -2.98
CA ILE A 44 -0.18 2.34 -3.49
C ILE A 44 0.06 2.54 -5.00
N ASP A 45 -0.69 3.44 -5.62
CA ASP A 45 -0.61 3.78 -7.05
C ASP A 45 0.82 4.14 -7.51
N GLN A 46 1.57 4.85 -6.67
CA GLN A 46 2.97 5.19 -6.98
C GLN A 46 3.87 3.94 -7.07
N PHE A 47 3.66 2.95 -6.21
CA PHE A 47 4.39 1.67 -6.29
C PHE A 47 3.99 0.91 -7.54
N ALA A 48 2.68 0.86 -7.86
CA ALA A 48 2.16 0.21 -9.06
C ALA A 48 2.74 0.81 -10.35
N LYS A 49 2.94 2.14 -10.39
CA LYS A 49 3.57 2.84 -11.52
C LYS A 49 5.06 2.54 -11.66
N LEU A 50 5.78 2.42 -10.55
CA LEU A 50 7.22 2.16 -10.55
C LEU A 50 7.56 0.68 -10.79
N TYR A 51 6.71 -0.23 -10.32
CA TYR A 51 6.92 -1.68 -10.38
C TYR A 51 5.65 -2.42 -10.85
N PRO A 52 5.18 -2.20 -12.10
CA PRO A 52 3.96 -2.82 -12.62
C PRO A 52 4.05 -4.35 -12.67
N GLU A 53 5.25 -4.89 -12.89
CA GLU A 53 5.53 -6.34 -12.90
C GLU A 53 5.34 -7.01 -11.52
N ARG A 54 5.31 -6.21 -10.44
CA ARG A 54 5.36 -6.68 -9.05
C ARG A 54 4.10 -6.38 -8.25
N ILE A 55 3.03 -5.97 -8.94
CA ILE A 55 1.72 -5.79 -8.33
C ILE A 55 0.73 -6.79 -8.91
N ILE A 56 0.10 -7.56 -8.03
CA ILE A 56 -0.93 -8.53 -8.39
C ILE A 56 -2.25 -8.04 -7.84
N GLU A 57 -3.19 -7.71 -8.74
CA GLU A 57 -4.57 -7.42 -8.38
C GLU A 57 -5.44 -8.66 -8.58
N VAL A 58 -6.12 -9.08 -7.51
CA VAL A 58 -6.96 -10.29 -7.48
C VAL A 58 -8.46 -9.96 -7.50
N GLY A 59 -8.85 -8.68 -7.41
CA GLY A 59 -10.25 -8.24 -7.35
C GLY A 59 -10.91 -8.50 -5.99
N ILE A 60 -12.25 -8.65 -5.97
CA ILE A 60 -13.08 -8.91 -4.76
C ILE A 60 -13.01 -10.38 -4.31
N ALA A 61 -11.82 -10.98 -4.37
CA ALA A 61 -11.58 -12.37 -4.03
C ALA A 61 -10.45 -12.44 -2.98
N GLU A 62 -10.74 -11.92 -1.79
CA GLU A 62 -9.79 -11.81 -0.68
C GLU A 62 -9.30 -13.17 -0.20
N GLN A 63 -10.16 -14.20 -0.25
CA GLN A 63 -9.74 -15.57 0.05
C GLN A 63 -8.67 -16.06 -0.93
N ASN A 64 -8.82 -15.74 -2.22
CA ASN A 64 -7.84 -16.10 -3.24
C ASN A 64 -6.52 -15.34 -3.03
N LEU A 65 -6.59 -14.10 -2.55
CA LEU A 65 -5.42 -13.28 -2.21
C LEU A 65 -4.52 -14.00 -1.20
N VAL A 66 -5.11 -14.59 -0.16
CA VAL A 66 -4.38 -15.33 0.89
C VAL A 66 -3.75 -16.61 0.32
N VAL A 67 -4.46 -17.33 -0.54
CA VAL A 67 -3.95 -18.56 -1.16
C VAL A 67 -2.79 -18.26 -2.12
N ILE A 68 -2.90 -17.21 -2.93
CA ILE A 68 -1.83 -16.79 -3.85
C ILE A 68 -0.61 -16.32 -3.05
N ALA A 69 -0.81 -15.56 -1.96
CA ALA A 69 0.25 -15.16 -1.05
C ALA A 69 0.96 -16.37 -0.44
N ALA A 70 0.21 -17.37 0.02
CA ALA A 70 0.77 -18.62 0.54
C ALA A 70 1.60 -19.37 -0.52
N GLY A 71 1.13 -19.44 -1.77
CA GLY A 71 1.89 -20.02 -2.89
C GLY A 71 3.18 -19.26 -3.19
N LEU A 72 3.14 -17.92 -3.17
CA LEU A 72 4.34 -17.10 -3.35
C LEU A 72 5.34 -17.28 -2.21
N ALA A 73 4.86 -17.45 -0.98
CA ALA A 73 5.68 -17.76 0.19
C ALA A 73 6.44 -19.08 0.00
N LEU A 74 5.75 -20.12 -0.49
CA LEU A 74 6.34 -21.44 -0.76
C LEU A 74 7.42 -21.38 -1.85
N CYS A 75 7.24 -20.51 -2.84
CA CYS A 75 8.25 -20.26 -3.89
C CYS A 75 9.43 -19.40 -3.41
N GLY A 76 9.54 -19.09 -2.11
CA GLY A 76 10.61 -18.29 -1.53
C GLY A 76 10.53 -16.79 -1.88
N LYS A 77 9.39 -16.31 -2.38
CA LYS A 77 9.20 -14.90 -2.71
C LYS A 77 8.75 -14.12 -1.49
N LYS A 78 9.43 -13.00 -1.22
CA LYS A 78 8.97 -12.01 -0.25
C LYS A 78 7.75 -11.30 -0.84
N HIS A 79 6.63 -11.33 -0.13
CA HIS A 79 5.39 -10.74 -0.60
C HIS A 79 4.73 -9.94 0.53
N LEU A 80 4.05 -8.87 0.15
CA LEU A 80 3.28 -8.02 1.06
C LEU A 80 1.83 -8.02 0.61
N LEU A 81 0.96 -8.51 1.49
CA LEU A 81 -0.47 -8.49 1.29
C LEU A 81 -1.01 -7.16 1.84
N PHE A 82 -1.57 -6.33 0.97
CA PHE A 82 -2.23 -5.10 1.36
C PHE A 82 -3.74 -5.23 1.19
N ARG A 83 -4.47 -5.12 2.30
CA ARG A 83 -5.93 -5.19 2.33
C ARG A 83 -6.49 -4.30 3.44
N ARG A 84 -7.57 -3.58 3.14
CA ARG A 84 -8.36 -2.80 4.10
C ARG A 84 -9.32 -3.74 4.84
N LEU A 85 -9.36 -3.67 6.17
CA LEU A 85 -10.21 -4.54 7.01
C LEU A 85 -11.70 -4.20 6.86
N VAL A 86 -12.38 -4.79 5.88
CA VAL A 86 -13.84 -4.98 5.77
C VAL A 86 -14.06 -6.29 4.98
N PHE A 87 -14.64 -7.33 5.59
CA PHE A 87 -14.64 -8.79 5.24
C PHE A 87 -13.35 -9.55 5.56
#